data_AF-A0A3D1AS45-F1
#
_entry.id   AF-A0A3D1AS45-F1
#
_cell.length_a   1.000
_cell.length_b   1.000
_cell.length_c   1.000
_cell.angle_alpha   90.00
_cell.angle_beta   90.00
_cell.angle_gamma   90.00
#
_symmetry.space_group_name_H-M   'P 1'
#
loop_
_entity.id
_entity.type
_entity.pdbx_description
1 polymer ?
#
loop_
_entity_poly.entity_id
_entity_poly.type
_entity_poly.pdbx_seq_one_letter_code
_entity_poly.pdbx_strand_id
1 'polypeptide(L)'
;MLPRVFLLFLSLCLPLLSNDAIVLLHNSQEPALTLSGKTYWYFHEAFRPSKLVTNAAGAGWAQWRDDPKEWGQGAEGFARRYGSRLAISLSTDTFQSIVGAATHADPRYVVLRDGSIRHRAIFALEHGLISRYDDGKERLAYSRFAGAIGSAYLARTWYPTRLTHESRTWEYVVENIGSYMIRNLFHEFRPEINRAFHIKH
;
A
#
# COMPACT_ATOMS: atom_id res chain seq x y z
N MET A 1 -22.90 -2.50 -8.09
CA MET A 1 -23.10 -1.29 -7.27
C MET A 1 -22.07 -1.30 -6.15
N LEU A 2 -20.96 -0.55 -6.27
CA LEU A 2 -20.09 -0.33 -5.10
C LEU A 2 -20.88 0.54 -4.11
N PRO A 3 -21.15 0.07 -2.88
CA PRO A 3 -21.98 0.81 -1.94
C PRO A 3 -21.34 2.17 -1.62
N ARG A 4 -22.14 3.23 -1.50
CA ARG A 4 -21.72 4.61 -1.13
C ARG A 4 -20.77 4.65 0.07
N VAL A 5 -20.85 3.66 0.94
CA VAL A 5 -20.01 3.51 2.12
C VAL A 5 -18.55 3.11 1.79
N PHE A 6 -18.30 2.40 0.69
CA PHE A 6 -16.94 2.11 0.19
C PHE A 6 -16.25 3.38 -0.29
N LEU A 7 -16.98 4.29 -0.95
CA LEU A 7 -16.45 5.59 -1.37
C LEU A 7 -16.17 6.50 -0.16
N LEU A 8 -17.01 6.44 0.88
CA LEU A 8 -16.78 7.13 2.15
C LEU A 8 -15.55 6.56 2.90
N PHE A 9 -15.38 5.24 2.89
CA PHE A 9 -14.21 4.57 3.47
C PHE A 9 -12.92 4.95 2.73
N LEU A 10 -12.95 4.99 1.40
CA LEU A 10 -11.86 5.50 0.59
C LEU A 10 -11.55 6.94 1.01
N SER A 11 -12.56 7.81 1.11
CA SER A 11 -12.42 9.23 1.45
C SER A 11 -11.90 9.51 2.87
N LEU A 12 -12.12 8.59 3.82
CA LEU A 12 -11.65 8.73 5.21
C LEU A 12 -10.19 8.27 5.37
N CYS A 13 -9.75 7.27 4.60
CA CYS A 13 -8.36 6.79 4.58
C CYS A 13 -7.47 7.62 3.65
N LEU A 14 -8.06 8.31 2.68
CA LEU A 14 -7.43 9.19 1.68
C LEU A 14 -6.45 10.24 2.27
N PRO A 15 -6.79 10.98 3.36
CA PRO A 15 -5.89 11.95 3.98
C PRO A 15 -4.73 11.29 4.72
N LEU A 16 -4.96 10.10 5.30
CA LEU A 16 -3.96 9.35 6.06
C LEU A 16 -2.91 8.72 5.15
N LEU A 17 -3.31 8.29 3.96
CA LEU A 17 -2.39 7.89 2.88
C LEU A 17 -1.50 9.04 2.39
N SER A 18 -1.89 10.30 2.65
CA SER A 18 -1.24 11.50 2.12
C SER A 18 -0.29 12.20 3.08
N ASN A 19 -0.34 11.91 4.40
CA ASN A 19 0.35 12.75 5.40
C ASN A 19 1.84 12.42 5.60
N ASP A 20 2.44 11.82 4.58
CA ASP A 20 3.72 11.17 4.70
C ASP A 20 4.83 12.02 4.09
N ALA A 21 5.51 12.76 4.96
CA ALA A 21 6.56 13.72 4.60
C ALA A 21 7.76 13.11 3.83
N ILE A 22 8.02 11.81 3.99
CA ILE A 22 9.19 11.15 3.37
C ILE A 22 9.01 10.95 1.85
N VAL A 23 7.78 10.83 1.34
CA VAL A 23 7.54 10.77 -0.11
C VAL A 23 7.73 12.15 -0.77
N LEU A 24 7.64 13.24 0.01
CA LEU A 24 7.56 14.60 -0.53
C LEU A 24 8.87 15.17 -1.06
N LEU A 25 9.99 14.57 -0.71
CA LEU A 25 11.32 15.09 -1.06
C LEU A 25 12.07 14.23 -2.08
N HIS A 26 11.46 13.17 -2.63
CA HIS A 26 12.22 12.29 -3.50
C HIS A 26 12.24 12.80 -4.95
N ASN A 27 13.38 13.35 -5.36
CA ASN A 27 13.68 13.70 -6.73
C ASN A 27 14.22 12.48 -7.48
N SER A 28 13.92 12.36 -8.77
CA SER A 28 14.45 11.34 -9.68
C SER A 28 15.99 11.31 -9.75
N GLN A 29 16.65 12.35 -9.26
CA GLN A 29 18.11 12.56 -9.28
C GLN A 29 18.81 12.12 -7.98
N GLU A 30 18.09 11.67 -6.96
CA GLU A 30 18.75 11.17 -5.75
C GLU A 30 19.50 9.85 -6.03
N PRO A 31 20.68 9.66 -5.41
CA PRO A 31 21.41 8.41 -5.56
C PRO A 31 20.58 7.23 -5.06
N ALA A 32 20.88 6.05 -5.61
CA ALA A 32 20.31 4.79 -5.16
C ALA A 32 20.55 4.61 -3.66
N LEU A 33 19.55 4.12 -2.93
CA LEU A 33 19.69 3.84 -1.51
C LEU A 33 20.70 2.73 -1.29
N THR A 34 21.56 2.89 -0.27
CA THR A 34 22.38 1.78 0.22
C THR A 34 21.49 0.65 0.76
N LEU A 35 22.01 -0.57 0.85
CA LEU A 35 21.24 -1.71 1.40
C LEU A 35 20.65 -1.40 2.79
N SER A 36 21.44 -0.78 3.67
CA SER A 36 20.98 -0.33 5.00
C SER A 36 19.87 0.73 4.88
N GLY A 37 20.00 1.68 3.95
CA GLY A 37 18.95 2.68 3.68
C GLY A 37 17.65 2.06 3.18
N LYS A 38 17.73 1.05 2.31
CA LYS A 38 16.56 0.29 1.83
C LYS A 38 15.87 -0.47 2.97
N THR A 39 16.64 -1.19 3.78
CA THR A 39 16.10 -1.91 4.94
C THR A 39 15.45 -0.95 5.92
N TYR A 40 16.09 0.18 6.24
CA TYR A 40 15.50 1.22 7.07
C TYR A 40 14.18 1.74 6.49
N TRP A 41 14.14 1.99 5.18
CA TRP A 41 12.92 2.44 4.51
C TRP A 41 11.78 1.43 4.67
N TYR A 42 12.03 0.14 4.44
CA TYR A 42 11.00 -0.90 4.62
C TYR A 42 10.55 -1.05 6.07
N PHE A 43 11.47 -0.98 7.03
CA PHE A 43 11.11 -1.01 8.46
C PHE A 43 10.30 0.22 8.88
N HIS A 44 10.74 1.40 8.47
CA HIS A 44 10.01 2.64 8.72
C HIS A 44 8.60 2.52 8.15
N GLU A 45 8.49 2.07 6.89
CA GLU A 45 7.21 1.81 6.23
C GLU A 45 6.31 0.86 6.99
N ALA A 46 6.83 -0.23 7.54
CA ALA A 46 6.04 -1.21 8.29
C ALA A 46 5.37 -0.61 9.54
N PHE A 47 6.01 0.37 10.18
CA PHE A 47 5.55 0.97 11.44
C PHE A 47 5.03 2.40 11.31
N ARG A 48 4.69 2.84 10.10
CA ARG A 48 4.12 4.18 9.87
C ARG A 48 2.82 4.37 10.66
N PRO A 49 2.66 5.50 11.38
CA PRO A 49 1.40 5.82 12.03
C PRO A 49 0.21 5.81 11.06
N SER A 50 0.39 6.31 9.83
CA SER A 50 -0.65 6.27 8.79
C SER A 50 -1.09 4.85 8.46
N LYS A 51 -0.17 3.88 8.38
CA LYS A 51 -0.50 2.46 8.18
C LYS A 51 -1.24 1.87 9.37
N LEU A 52 -0.84 2.19 10.61
CA LEU A 52 -1.54 1.72 11.81
C LEU A 52 -3.01 2.18 11.81
N VAL A 53 -3.25 3.47 11.54
CA VAL A 53 -4.60 4.03 11.49
C VAL A 53 -5.40 3.44 10.32
N THR A 54 -4.80 3.30 9.14
CA THR A 54 -5.47 2.72 7.96
C THR A 54 -5.84 1.25 8.19
N ASN A 55 -4.98 0.47 8.86
CA ASN A 55 -5.28 -0.90 9.26
C ASN A 55 -6.40 -0.96 10.30
N ALA A 56 -6.43 -0.04 11.27
CA ALA A 56 -7.50 0.04 12.26
C ALA A 56 -8.84 0.40 11.61
N ALA A 57 -8.86 1.38 10.70
CA ALA A 57 -10.03 1.74 9.92
C ALA A 57 -10.52 0.53 9.09
N GLY A 58 -9.61 -0.17 8.41
CA GLY A 58 -9.94 -1.37 7.63
C GLY A 58 -10.50 -2.51 8.50
N ALA A 59 -10.00 -2.66 9.72
CA ALA A 59 -10.54 -3.60 10.69
C ALA A 59 -11.94 -3.20 11.15
N GLY A 60 -12.20 -1.90 11.37
CA GLY A 60 -13.52 -1.37 11.69
C GLY A 60 -14.52 -1.56 10.56
N TRP A 61 -14.10 -1.39 9.31
CA TRP A 61 -14.93 -1.70 8.15
C TRP A 61 -15.29 -3.20 8.07
N ALA A 62 -14.29 -4.05 8.28
CA ALA A 62 -14.47 -5.50 8.31
C ALA A 62 -15.36 -5.94 9.50
N GLN A 63 -15.24 -5.26 10.65
CA GLN A 63 -16.10 -5.44 11.82
C GLN A 63 -17.55 -5.11 11.47
N TRP A 64 -17.79 -3.95 10.85
CA TRP A 64 -19.14 -3.52 10.46
C TRP A 64 -19.82 -4.50 9.50
N ARG A 65 -19.05 -5.15 8.60
CA ARG A 65 -19.55 -6.18 7.68
C ARG A 65 -19.60 -7.60 8.27
N ASP A 66 -19.16 -7.78 9.51
CA ASP A 66 -18.94 -9.09 10.11
C ASP A 66 -18.11 -10.05 9.24
N ASP A 67 -16.98 -9.57 8.75
CA ASP A 67 -16.13 -10.30 7.81
C ASP A 67 -14.68 -10.38 8.32
N PRO A 68 -14.12 -11.59 8.52
CA PRO A 68 -14.77 -12.89 8.49
C PRO A 68 -15.76 -13.05 9.65
N LYS A 69 -16.93 -13.64 9.40
CA LYS A 69 -17.94 -13.91 10.45
C LYS A 69 -17.45 -14.88 11.51
N GLU A 70 -16.51 -15.75 11.14
CA GLU A 70 -15.89 -16.74 12.01
C GLU A 70 -15.08 -16.11 13.16
N TRP A 71 -14.71 -14.83 13.04
CA TRP A 71 -14.03 -14.09 14.11
C TRP A 71 -14.99 -13.39 15.07
N GLY A 72 -16.30 -13.47 14.81
CA GLY A 72 -17.34 -12.91 15.67
C GLY A 72 -17.35 -11.37 15.72
N GLN A 73 -18.17 -10.84 16.62
CA GLN A 73 -18.35 -9.41 16.86
C GLN A 73 -17.77 -8.97 18.21
N GLY A 74 -17.81 -7.68 18.50
CA GLY A 74 -17.25 -7.09 19.72
C GLY A 74 -15.72 -6.90 19.66
N ALA A 75 -15.14 -6.60 20.82
CA ALA A 75 -13.74 -6.21 20.94
C ALA A 75 -12.77 -7.32 20.50
N GLU A 76 -13.08 -8.59 20.79
CA GLU A 76 -12.23 -9.71 20.38
C GLU A 76 -12.21 -9.87 18.85
N GLY A 77 -13.37 -9.83 18.21
CA GLY A 77 -13.48 -9.89 16.74
C GLY A 77 -12.74 -8.73 16.07
N PHE A 78 -12.84 -7.52 16.65
CA PHE A 78 -12.11 -6.36 16.16
C PHE A 78 -10.60 -6.55 16.31
N ALA A 79 -10.13 -7.02 17.48
CA ALA A 79 -8.72 -7.27 17.73
C ALA A 79 -8.14 -8.32 16.77
N ARG A 80 -8.88 -9.41 16.47
CA ARG A 80 -8.50 -10.40 15.45
C ARG A 80 -8.39 -9.77 14.05
N ARG A 81 -9.37 -8.95 13.65
CA ARG A 81 -9.35 -8.23 12.35
C ARG A 81 -8.19 -7.26 12.25
N TYR A 82 -7.93 -6.50 13.30
CA TYR A 82 -6.86 -5.52 13.33
C TYR A 82 -5.47 -6.18 13.36
N GLY A 83 -5.27 -7.14 14.26
CA GLY A 83 -4.03 -7.92 14.34
C GLY A 83 -3.72 -8.66 13.04
N SER A 84 -4.73 -9.24 12.40
CA SER A 84 -4.58 -9.86 11.08
C SER A 84 -4.11 -8.86 10.02
N ARG A 85 -4.72 -7.67 9.94
CA ARG A 85 -4.32 -6.63 8.98
C ARG A 85 -2.89 -6.14 9.23
N LEU A 86 -2.49 -5.97 10.48
CA LEU A 86 -1.11 -5.64 10.84
C LEU A 86 -0.14 -6.74 10.41
N ALA A 87 -0.45 -8.01 10.69
CA ALA A 87 0.37 -9.15 10.31
C ALA A 87 0.54 -9.25 8.79
N ILE A 88 -0.56 -9.07 8.03
CA ILE A 88 -0.52 -9.03 6.57
C ILE A 88 0.37 -7.88 6.09
N SER A 89 0.14 -6.65 6.58
CA SER A 89 0.90 -5.47 6.18
C SER A 89 2.40 -5.65 6.43
N LEU A 90 2.77 -6.09 7.63
CA LEU A 90 4.16 -6.36 8.01
C LEU A 90 4.78 -7.44 7.11
N SER A 91 4.02 -8.49 6.79
CA SER A 91 4.47 -9.55 5.87
C SER A 91 4.69 -9.00 4.47
N THR A 92 3.79 -8.16 3.95
CA THR A 92 3.91 -7.51 2.63
C THR A 92 5.21 -6.71 2.55
N ASP A 93 5.48 -5.87 3.56
CA ASP A 93 6.70 -5.05 3.62
C ASP A 93 7.96 -5.92 3.77
N THR A 94 7.89 -7.00 4.55
CA THR A 94 9.01 -7.94 4.74
C THR A 94 9.41 -8.63 3.44
N PHE A 95 8.44 -9.21 2.72
CA PHE A 95 8.70 -9.86 1.43
C PHE A 95 9.20 -8.85 0.38
N GLN A 96 8.66 -7.64 0.38
CA GLN A 96 9.17 -6.54 -0.45
C GLN A 96 10.61 -6.18 -0.13
N SER A 97 10.97 -6.13 1.16
CA SER A 97 12.34 -5.85 1.58
C SER A 97 13.31 -6.91 1.11
N ILE A 98 12.97 -8.19 1.29
CA ILE A 98 13.83 -9.31 0.91
C ILE A 98 14.07 -9.28 -0.61
N VAL A 99 13.00 -9.21 -1.39
CA VAL A 99 13.10 -9.24 -2.85
C VAL A 99 13.69 -7.95 -3.40
N GLY A 100 13.32 -6.79 -2.86
CA GLY A 100 13.85 -5.50 -3.28
C GLY A 100 15.35 -5.35 -3.01
N ALA A 101 15.83 -5.88 -1.88
CA ALA A 101 17.26 -5.98 -1.61
C ALA A 101 17.97 -6.90 -2.61
N ALA A 102 17.41 -8.09 -2.86
CA ALA A 102 18.01 -9.07 -3.78
C ALA A 102 18.01 -8.61 -5.25
N THR A 103 16.99 -7.88 -5.67
CA THR A 103 16.86 -7.42 -7.07
C THR A 103 17.39 -6.00 -7.29
N HIS A 104 17.89 -5.32 -6.25
CA HIS A 104 18.31 -3.92 -6.33
C HIS A 104 17.19 -2.96 -6.74
N ALA A 105 15.96 -3.26 -6.38
CA ALA A 105 14.83 -2.35 -6.60
C ALA A 105 14.92 -1.15 -5.65
N ASP A 106 14.59 0.04 -6.15
CA ASP A 106 14.35 1.20 -5.31
C ASP A 106 12.93 1.11 -4.72
N PRO A 107 12.77 1.16 -3.40
CA PRO A 107 11.45 1.14 -2.78
C PRO A 107 10.59 2.37 -3.05
N ARG A 108 11.21 3.50 -3.42
CA ARG A 108 10.57 4.81 -3.47
C ARG A 108 9.76 4.99 -4.75
N TYR A 109 8.71 5.80 -4.64
CA TYR A 109 7.97 6.33 -5.79
C TYR A 109 8.47 7.75 -6.10
N VAL A 110 8.75 8.03 -7.37
CA VAL A 110 9.17 9.34 -7.86
C VAL A 110 7.97 9.99 -8.53
N VAL A 111 7.58 11.18 -8.07
CA VAL A 111 6.52 11.97 -8.70
C VAL A 111 7.04 12.68 -9.95
N LEU A 112 6.22 12.73 -11.00
CA LEU A 112 6.60 13.38 -12.26
C LEU A 112 6.52 14.92 -12.14
N ARG A 113 5.53 15.43 -11.39
CA ARG A 113 5.25 16.85 -11.07
C ARG A 113 4.83 17.72 -12.26
N ASP A 114 5.48 17.56 -13.41
CA ASP A 114 5.26 18.36 -14.62
C ASP A 114 4.52 17.58 -15.72
N GLY A 115 3.92 18.31 -16.66
CA GLY A 115 3.19 17.75 -17.80
C GLY A 115 1.67 17.73 -17.63
N SER A 116 0.97 17.18 -18.63
CA SER A 116 -0.50 17.14 -18.64
C SER A 116 -1.06 16.18 -17.57
N ILE A 117 -2.26 16.48 -17.07
CA ILE A 117 -2.97 15.64 -16.08
C ILE A 117 -3.06 14.18 -16.56
N ARG A 118 -3.40 13.96 -17.83
CA ARG A 118 -3.49 12.61 -18.40
C ARG A 118 -2.15 11.87 -18.35
N HIS A 119 -1.06 12.55 -18.71
CA HIS A 119 0.26 11.94 -18.72
C HIS A 119 0.72 11.56 -17.31
N ARG A 120 0.56 12.48 -16.35
CA ARG A 120 0.87 12.23 -14.93
C ARG A 120 0.04 11.08 -14.35
N ALA A 121 -1.25 11.00 -14.70
CA ALA A 121 -2.12 9.92 -14.26
C ALA A 121 -1.68 8.56 -14.82
N ILE A 122 -1.37 8.47 -16.12
CA ILE A 122 -0.86 7.24 -16.74
C ILE A 122 0.46 6.84 -16.08
N PHE A 123 1.39 7.78 -15.91
CA PHE A 123 2.67 7.56 -15.27
C PHE A 123 2.52 6.98 -13.85
N ALA A 124 1.63 7.54 -13.04
CA ALA A 124 1.36 7.06 -11.68
C ALA A 124 0.78 5.64 -11.64
N LEU A 125 -0.14 5.32 -12.56
CA LEU A 125 -0.72 3.98 -12.71
C LEU A 125 0.33 2.96 -13.15
N GLU A 126 1.14 3.28 -14.16
CA GLU A 126 2.21 2.42 -14.65
C GLU A 126 3.22 2.10 -13.54
N HIS A 127 3.60 3.12 -12.76
CA HIS A 127 4.51 2.99 -11.62
C HIS A 127 3.92 2.22 -10.42
N GLY A 128 2.66 1.76 -10.51
CA GLY A 128 2.18 0.69 -9.62
C GLY A 128 2.81 -0.67 -9.98
N LEU A 129 3.04 -0.92 -11.27
CA LEU A 129 3.58 -2.17 -11.82
C LEU A 129 5.08 -2.12 -12.09
N ILE A 130 5.64 -0.93 -12.29
CA ILE A 130 7.07 -0.73 -12.52
C ILE A 130 7.75 -0.04 -11.33
N SER A 131 9.00 -0.38 -11.13
CA SER A 131 9.90 0.26 -10.17
C SER A 131 11.20 0.63 -10.86
N ARG A 132 11.84 1.68 -10.34
CA ARG A 132 13.23 2.01 -10.64
C ARG A 132 14.17 1.07 -9.89
N TYR A 133 15.32 0.81 -10.48
CA TYR A 133 16.39 -0.02 -9.91
C TYR A 133 17.66 0.81 -9.70
N ASP A 134 18.62 0.28 -8.95
CA ASP A 134 19.88 0.98 -8.61
C ASP A 134 20.71 1.37 -9.85
N ASP A 135 20.50 0.67 -10.98
CA ASP A 135 21.11 0.99 -12.28
C ASP A 135 20.37 2.08 -13.07
N GLY A 136 19.36 2.71 -12.47
CA GLY A 136 18.55 3.77 -13.06
C GLY A 136 17.49 3.30 -14.04
N LYS A 137 17.40 1.99 -14.33
CA LYS A 137 16.42 1.44 -15.27
C LYS A 137 15.10 1.14 -14.58
N GLU A 138 14.02 1.25 -15.33
CA GLU A 138 12.69 0.86 -14.89
C GLU A 138 12.37 -0.55 -15.39
N ARG A 139 11.88 -1.40 -14.48
CA ARG A 139 11.47 -2.77 -14.76
C ARG A 139 10.23 -3.10 -13.95
N LEU A 140 9.67 -4.28 -14.18
CA LEU A 140 8.58 -4.80 -13.33
C LEU A 140 8.99 -4.75 -11.85
N ALA A 141 8.05 -4.35 -11.01
CA ALA A 141 8.23 -4.18 -9.58
C ALA A 141 8.22 -5.53 -8.85
N TYR A 142 9.20 -6.40 -9.11
CA TYR A 142 9.26 -7.76 -8.57
C TYR A 142 9.09 -7.81 -7.06
N SER A 143 9.62 -6.82 -6.34
CA SER A 143 9.43 -6.70 -4.90
C SER A 143 7.96 -6.54 -4.51
N ARG A 144 7.18 -5.68 -5.19
CA ARG A 144 5.75 -5.48 -4.91
C ARG A 144 4.95 -6.75 -5.17
N PHE A 145 5.21 -7.44 -6.29
CA PHE A 145 4.58 -8.72 -6.60
C PHE A 145 4.89 -9.77 -5.52
N ALA A 146 6.16 -9.88 -5.09
CA ALA A 146 6.56 -10.78 -4.02
C ALA A 146 5.87 -10.44 -2.69
N GLY A 147 5.76 -9.16 -2.36
CA GLY A 147 4.99 -8.68 -1.20
C GLY A 147 3.54 -9.09 -1.24
N ALA A 148 2.85 -8.81 -2.35
CA ALA A 148 1.45 -9.13 -2.54
C ALA A 148 1.21 -10.64 -2.47
N ILE A 149 1.97 -11.43 -3.24
CA ILE A 149 1.82 -12.89 -3.30
C ILE A 149 2.21 -13.53 -1.97
N GLY A 150 3.40 -13.24 -1.44
CA GLY A 150 3.91 -13.85 -0.21
C GLY A 150 3.01 -13.59 0.99
N SER A 151 2.56 -12.34 1.17
CA SER A 151 1.62 -12.00 2.26
C SER A 151 0.24 -12.64 2.08
N ALA A 152 -0.28 -12.76 0.86
CA ALA A 152 -1.56 -13.41 0.58
C ALA A 152 -1.53 -14.89 0.98
N TYR A 153 -0.48 -15.61 0.57
CA TYR A 153 -0.32 -17.02 0.91
C TYR A 153 -0.04 -17.24 2.40
N LEU A 154 0.78 -16.38 3.00
CA LEU A 154 1.03 -16.43 4.44
C LEU A 154 -0.25 -16.20 5.25
N ALA A 155 -1.11 -15.26 4.83
CA ALA A 155 -2.40 -15.00 5.48
C ALA A 155 -3.32 -16.21 5.55
N ARG A 156 -3.23 -17.13 4.57
CA ARG A 156 -4.03 -18.37 4.57
C ARG A 156 -3.78 -19.24 5.80
N THR A 157 -2.64 -19.09 6.48
CA THR A 157 -2.30 -19.89 7.66
C THR A 157 -3.14 -19.54 8.90
N TRP A 158 -3.74 -18.35 8.98
CA TRP A 158 -4.62 -17.94 10.08
C TRP A 158 -6.02 -17.50 9.65
N TYR A 159 -6.28 -17.37 8.34
CA TYR A 159 -7.61 -17.06 7.84
C TYR A 159 -8.54 -18.30 7.88
N PRO A 160 -9.85 -18.11 8.13
CA PRO A 160 -10.82 -19.20 8.04
C PRO A 160 -10.80 -19.87 6.66
N THR A 161 -10.89 -21.20 6.61
CA THR A 161 -10.77 -22.01 5.38
C THR A 161 -11.68 -21.54 4.23
N ARG A 162 -12.87 -21.01 4.55
CA ARG A 162 -13.80 -20.43 3.57
C ARG A 162 -13.16 -19.33 2.71
N LEU A 163 -12.20 -18.59 3.27
CA LEU A 163 -11.55 -17.44 2.65
C LEU A 163 -10.16 -17.75 2.07
N THR A 164 -9.68 -19.00 2.17
CA THR A 164 -8.31 -19.37 1.76
C THR A 164 -8.25 -20.10 0.41
N HIS A 165 -9.30 -19.99 -0.40
CA HIS A 165 -9.33 -20.54 -1.75
C HIS A 165 -8.52 -19.66 -2.73
N GLU A 166 -8.08 -20.26 -3.84
CA GLU A 166 -7.12 -19.62 -4.76
C GLU A 166 -7.65 -18.32 -5.38
N SER A 167 -8.90 -18.28 -5.84
CA SER A 167 -9.43 -17.06 -6.46
C SER A 167 -9.43 -15.87 -5.49
N ARG A 168 -9.81 -16.06 -4.23
CA ARG A 168 -9.75 -14.99 -3.22
C ARG A 168 -8.33 -14.53 -2.92
N THR A 169 -7.36 -15.45 -2.96
CA THR A 169 -5.94 -15.13 -2.80
C THR A 169 -5.47 -14.22 -3.92
N TRP A 170 -5.82 -14.54 -5.17
CA TRP A 170 -5.47 -13.71 -6.34
C TRP A 170 -6.23 -12.38 -6.39
N GLU A 171 -7.49 -12.34 -5.96
CA GLU A 171 -8.23 -11.07 -5.76
C GLU A 171 -7.47 -10.16 -4.81
N TYR A 172 -7.00 -10.68 -3.66
CA TYR A 172 -6.20 -9.91 -2.73
C TYR A 172 -4.88 -9.43 -3.35
N VAL A 173 -4.18 -10.27 -4.13
CA VAL A 173 -2.96 -9.87 -4.84
C VAL A 173 -3.22 -8.69 -5.79
N VAL A 174 -4.30 -8.75 -6.57
CA VAL A 174 -4.70 -7.68 -7.49
C VAL A 174 -5.11 -6.41 -6.72
N GLU A 175 -5.89 -6.54 -5.64
CA GLU A 175 -6.27 -5.43 -4.76
C GLU A 175 -5.02 -4.74 -4.17
N ASN A 176 -4.04 -5.53 -3.72
CA ASN A 176 -2.79 -5.02 -3.16
C ASN A 176 -1.97 -4.26 -4.20
N ILE A 177 -1.80 -4.82 -5.41
CA ILE A 177 -1.11 -4.15 -6.52
C ILE A 177 -1.85 -2.86 -6.92
N GLY A 178 -3.16 -2.92 -7.07
CA GLY A 178 -4.00 -1.75 -7.40
C GLY A 178 -3.90 -0.64 -6.34
N SER A 179 -3.69 -1.00 -5.07
CA SER A 179 -3.49 -0.01 -4.01
C SER A 179 -2.24 0.85 -4.23
N TYR A 180 -1.17 0.31 -4.84
CA TYR A 180 0.01 1.10 -5.21
C TYR A 180 -0.32 2.13 -6.28
N MET A 181 -1.11 1.76 -7.28
CA MET A 181 -1.54 2.67 -8.35
C MET A 181 -2.36 3.84 -7.79
N ILE A 182 -3.33 3.51 -6.91
CA ILE A 182 -4.18 4.50 -6.24
C ILE A 182 -3.32 5.43 -5.38
N ARG A 183 -2.39 4.87 -4.60
CA ARG A 183 -1.47 5.65 -3.77
C ARG A 183 -0.56 6.56 -4.59
N ASN A 184 -0.03 6.07 -5.70
CA ASN A 184 0.80 6.86 -6.61
C ASN A 184 0.01 8.02 -7.22
N LEU A 185 -1.24 7.80 -7.63
CA LEU A 185 -2.13 8.87 -8.09
C LEU A 185 -2.33 9.93 -7.00
N PHE A 186 -2.56 9.51 -5.75
CA PHE A 186 -2.69 10.46 -4.65
C PHE A 186 -1.42 11.26 -4.39
N HIS A 187 -0.25 10.62 -4.46
CA HIS A 187 1.02 11.32 -4.34
C HIS A 187 1.26 12.30 -5.49
N GLU A 188 0.97 11.88 -6.73
CA GLU A 188 1.15 12.68 -7.93
C GLU A 188 0.27 13.93 -7.89
N PHE A 189 -1.00 13.80 -7.53
CA PHE A 189 -1.99 14.90 -7.51
C PHE A 189 -2.20 15.53 -6.14
N ARG A 190 -1.33 15.25 -5.17
CA ARG A 190 -1.44 15.81 -3.81
C ARG A 190 -1.50 17.35 -3.82
N PRO A 191 -0.67 18.09 -4.58
CA PRO A 191 -0.72 19.56 -4.59
C PRO A 191 -2.10 20.09 -5.02
N GLU A 192 -2.73 19.46 -6.01
CA GLU A 192 -4.05 19.81 -6.51
C GLU A 192 -5.15 19.46 -5.52
N ILE A 193 -5.07 18.30 -4.87
CA ILE A 193 -6.00 17.89 -3.81
C ILE A 193 -5.93 18.87 -2.64
N ASN A 194 -4.72 19.21 -2.17
CA ASN A 194 -4.54 20.16 -1.08
C ASN A 194 -5.11 21.54 -1.43
N ARG A 195 -4.92 21.99 -2.67
CA ARG A 195 -5.49 23.25 -3.17
C ARG A 195 -7.01 23.22 -3.19
N ALA A 196 -7.62 22.12 -3.66
CA ALA A 196 -9.07 21.98 -3.72
C ALA A 196 -9.73 21.95 -2.33
N PHE A 197 -9.08 21.32 -1.34
CA PHE A 197 -9.61 21.17 0.01
C PHE A 197 -9.11 22.23 1.01
N HIS A 198 -8.37 23.25 0.55
CA HIS A 198 -7.79 24.32 1.39
C HIS A 198 -7.01 23.79 2.60
N ILE A 199 -6.37 22.62 2.46
CA ILE A 199 -5.58 22.02 3.53
C ILE A 199 -4.27 22.80 3.61
N LYS A 200 -4.13 23.64 4.63
CA LYS A 200 -2.89 24.36 4.93
C LYS A 200 -1.87 23.40 5.54
N HIS A 201 -0.61 23.55 5.12
CA HIS A 201 0.55 22.81 5.62
C HIS A 201 0.86 23.16 7.08
#